data_AF-A0ABD6B8B7-F1
#
_entry.id   AF-A0ABD6B8B7-F1
#
_cell.length_a   1.000
_cell.length_b   1.000
_cell.length_c   1.000
_cell.angle_alpha   90.00
_cell.angle_beta   90.00
_cell.angle_gamma   90.00
#
_symmetry.space_group_name_H-M   'P 1'
#
loop_
_entity.id
_entity.type
_entity.pdbx_description
1 polymer ?
#
loop_
_entity_poly.entity_id
_entity_poly.type
_entity_poly.pdbx_seq_one_letter_code
_entity_poly.pdbx_strand_id
1 'polypeptide(L)' 'MKSTRKGLRNDELYKDTYQRLNCAECEKTLATENPPDEVYNVRKCPDCGKEWKELP' A
#
# COMPACT_ATOMS: atom_id res chain seq x y z
N MET A 1 -1.17 7.96 -8.00
CA MET A 1 -0.88 7.14 -6.80
C MET A 1 -0.49 8.02 -5.59
N LYS A 2 -1.16 7.83 -4.43
CA LYS A 2 -0.80 8.48 -3.15
C LYS A 2 0.33 7.70 -2.47
N SER A 3 1.05 8.27 -1.49
CA SER A 3 2.00 7.48 -0.70
C SER A 3 1.29 6.61 0.34
N THR A 4 1.94 5.53 0.78
CA THR A 4 1.44 4.68 1.89
C THR A 4 1.19 5.49 3.15
N ARG A 5 2.08 6.46 3.46
CA ARG A 5 1.90 7.43 4.56
C ARG A 5 0.62 8.27 4.41
N LYS A 6 0.28 8.74 3.20
CA LYS A 6 -0.98 9.46 2.94
C LYS A 6 -2.19 8.53 2.99
N GLY A 7 -2.06 7.29 2.50
CA GLY A 7 -3.12 6.28 2.60
C GLY A 7 -3.50 5.97 4.04
N LEU A 8 -2.50 5.81 4.92
CA LEU A 8 -2.71 5.64 6.37
C LEU A 8 -3.37 6.84 7.03
N ARG A 9 -3.05 8.07 6.59
CA ARG A 9 -3.65 9.29 7.14
C ARG A 9 -5.12 9.48 6.73
N ASN A 10 -5.49 8.95 5.56
CA ASN A 10 -6.83 9.07 5.00
C ASN A 10 -7.73 7.87 5.35
N ASP A 11 -7.29 7.00 6.25
CA ASP A 11 -7.98 5.74 6.58
C ASP A 11 -8.23 4.82 5.36
N GLU A 12 -7.47 5.01 4.27
CA GLU A 12 -7.51 4.14 3.08
C GLU A 12 -6.70 2.86 3.29
N LEU A 13 -5.72 2.92 4.20
CA LEU A 13 -4.86 1.82 4.62
C LEU A 13 -4.86 1.73 6.14
N TYR A 14 -4.64 0.53 6.65
CA TYR A 14 -4.33 0.30 8.06
C TYR A 14 -3.16 -0.66 8.19
N LYS A 15 -2.57 -0.70 9.39
CA LYS A 15 -1.55 -1.68 9.75
C LYS A 15 -2.14 -2.75 10.64
N ASP A 16 -1.83 -4.01 10.34
CA ASP A 16 -2.17 -5.11 11.25
C ASP A 16 -1.19 -5.22 12.41
N THR A 17 -1.40 -6.24 13.26
CA THR A 17 -0.54 -6.55 14.41
C THR A 17 0.91 -6.85 14.03
N TYR A 18 1.17 -7.22 12.77
CA TYR A 18 2.49 -7.49 12.21
C TYR A 18 3.05 -6.31 11.43
N GLN A 19 2.44 -5.12 11.56
CA GLN A 19 2.83 -3.89 10.85
C GLN A 19 2.71 -3.99 9.31
N ARG A 20 1.97 -4.96 8.76
CA ARG A 20 1.76 -5.07 7.32
C ARG A 20 0.70 -4.07 6.88
N LEU A 21 0.88 -3.51 5.70
CA LEU A 21 -0.12 -2.61 5.12
C LEU A 21 -1.27 -3.41 4.54
N ASN A 22 -2.48 -3.08 4.97
CA ASN A 22 -3.72 -3.67 4.51
C ASN A 22 -4.62 -2.58 3.92
N CYS A 23 -5.37 -2.93 2.87
CA CYS A 23 -6.39 -2.07 2.29
C CYS A 23 -7.58 -1.98 3.25
N ALA A 24 -8.01 -0.78 3.64
CA ALA A 24 -9.13 -0.61 4.55
C ALA A 24 -10.48 -1.04 3.96
N GLU A 25 -10.63 -1.01 2.63
CA GLU A 25 -11.87 -1.38 1.95
C GLU A 25 -12.01 -2.89 1.76
N CYS A 26 -10.91 -3.59 1.45
CA CYS A 26 -10.94 -5.03 1.12
C CYS A 26 -10.43 -5.93 2.25
N GLU A 27 -9.86 -5.33 3.30
CA GLU A 27 -9.22 -6.05 4.42
C GLU A 27 -8.13 -7.04 3.98
N LYS A 28 -7.49 -6.77 2.83
CA LYS A 28 -6.39 -7.57 2.28
C LYS A 28 -5.04 -6.90 2.45
N THR A 29 -4.04 -7.71 2.74
CA THR A 29 -2.64 -7.28 2.72
C THR A 29 -2.24 -6.87 1.31
N LEU A 30 -1.54 -5.75 1.20
CA LEU A 30 -1.08 -5.24 -0.09
C LEU A 30 0.07 -6.09 -0.63
N ALA A 31 0.01 -6.40 -1.91
CA ALA A 31 1.14 -6.91 -2.67
C ALA A 31 2.19 -5.81 -2.86
N THR A 32 3.44 -6.20 -3.08
CA THR A 32 4.55 -5.28 -3.38
C THR A 32 5.07 -5.57 -4.78
N GLU A 33 5.26 -4.52 -5.54
CA GLU A 33 5.98 -4.53 -6.81
C GLU A 33 7.16 -3.56 -6.70
N ASN A 34 8.34 -4.00 -7.13
CA ASN A 34 9.58 -3.23 -7.03
C ASN A 34 10.09 -2.97 -8.46
N PRO A 35 9.75 -1.81 -9.06
CA PRO A 35 10.19 -1.46 -10.39
C PRO A 35 11.69 -1.13 -10.37
N PRO A 36 12.52 -1.70 -11.27
CA PRO A 36 13.97 -1.47 -11.26
C PRO A 36 14.37 -0.04 -11.60
N ASP A 37 13.51 0.71 -12.29
CA ASP A 37 13.78 2.07 -12.76
C ASP A 37 13.23 3.16 -11.83
N GLU A 38 12.64 2.77 -10.69
CA GLU A 38 11.95 3.67 -9.78
C GLU A 38 12.59 3.70 -8.39
N VAL A 39 12.56 4.86 -7.74
CA VAL A 39 13.08 5.06 -6.37
C VAL A 39 12.06 4.71 -5.28
N TYR A 40 10.98 4.01 -5.64
CA TYR A 40 9.88 3.64 -4.74
C TYR A 40 9.34 2.27 -5.11
N ASN A 41 8.78 1.58 -4.10
CA ASN A 41 7.98 0.38 -4.33
C ASN A 41 6.52 0.74 -4.55
N VAL A 42 5.81 -0.06 -5.34
CA VAL A 42 4.36 0.02 -5.49
C VAL A 42 3.72 -0.99 -4.55
N ARG A 43 2.80 -0.52 -3.71
CA ARG A 43 1.92 -1.37 -2.89
C ARG A 43 0.56 -1.43 -3.56
N LYS A 44 0.08 -2.63 -3.88
CA LYS A 44 -1.15 -2.84 -4.65
C LYS A 44 -2.13 -3.73 -3.88
N CYS A 45 -3.39 -3.31 -3.79
CA CYS A 45 -4.43 -4.20 -3.28
C CYS A 45 -4.77 -5.25 -4.33
N PRO A 46 -4.73 -6.56 -4.01
CA PRO A 46 -5.03 -7.60 -4.99
C PRO A 46 -6.51 -7.61 -5.44
N ASP A 47 -7.41 -7.09 -4.61
CA ASP A 47 -8.87 -7.20 -4.85
C ASP A 47 -9.41 -5.98 -5.61
N CYS A 48 -9.14 -4.76 -5.13
CA CYS A 48 -9.64 -3.53 -5.77
C CYS A 48 -8.63 -2.86 -6.72
N GLY A 49 -7.41 -3.39 -6.81
CA GLY A 49 -6.37 -2.87 -7.70
C GLY A 49 -5.82 -1.50 -7.34
N LYS A 50 -6.23 -0.88 -6.23
CA LYS A 50 -5.70 0.40 -5.76
C LYS A 50 -4.21 0.31 -5.47
N GLU A 51 -3.49 1.38 -5.75
CA GLU A 51 -2.03 1.45 -5.67
C GLU A 51 -1.55 2.62 -4.81
N TRP A 52 -0.49 2.37 -4.04
CA TRP A 52 0.18 3.34 -3.17
C TRP A 52 1.70 3.24 -3.32
N LYS A 53 2.38 4.39 -3.33
CA LYS A 53 3.85 4.43 -3.38
C LYS A 53 4.44 4.29 -1.98
N GLU A 54 5.36 3.38 -1.81
CA GLU A 54 6.19 3.24 -0.63
C GLU A 54 7.59 3.75 -0.95
N LEU A 55 7.92 4.88 -0.36
CA LEU A 55 9.28 5.41 -0.39
C LEU A 55 10.12 4.65 0.65
N PRO A 56 11.40 4.32 0.34
CA PRO A 56 12.36 3.77 1.31
C PRO A 56 12.43 4.57 2.62
#